data_AF-A0A959HU19-F1
#
_entry.id   AF-A0A959HU19-F1
#
_cell.length_a   1.000
_cell.length_b   1.000
_cell.length_c   1.000
_cell.angle_alpha   90.00
_cell.angle_beta   90.00
_cell.angle_gamma   90.00
#
_symmetry.space_group_name_H-M   'P 1'
#
loop_
_entity.id
_entity.type
_entity.pdbx_description
1 polymer ?
#
loop_
_entity_poly.entity_id
_entity_poly.type
_entity_poly.pdbx_seq_one_letter_code
_entity_poly.pdbx_strand_id
1 'polypeptide(L)'
;KKFLKDFHYKSLPDSILYIENDKIYDRSTAALKIGRNLSKPWNYTYFFILVPRFLRDVVYDIISKKRYSWFGKRDSCMIPSKDILDRFI
;
A
#
# COMPACT_ATOMS: atom_id res chain seq x y z
N LYS A 1 14.47 11.72 -4.19
CA LYS A 1 15.57 11.01 -3.49
C LYS A 1 15.90 11.59 -2.10
N LYS A 2 15.51 12.83 -1.74
CA LYS A 2 15.74 13.44 -0.41
C LYS A 2 14.91 12.75 0.70
N PHE A 3 13.61 12.57 0.45
CA PHE A 3 12.63 11.95 1.36
C PHE A 3 12.95 10.55 1.92
N LEU A 4 13.68 9.69 1.20
CA LEU A 4 13.98 8.32 1.68
C LEU A 4 15.20 8.28 2.61
N LYS A 5 16.09 9.27 2.50
CA LYS A 5 17.29 9.37 3.33
C LYS A 5 16.94 9.80 4.75
N ASP A 6 15.94 10.66 4.89
CA ASP A 6 15.44 11.17 6.17
C ASP A 6 14.87 10.04 7.06
N PHE A 7 14.50 8.90 6.45
CA PHE A 7 13.98 7.71 7.13
C PHE A 7 14.89 6.48 7.02
N HIS A 8 16.19 6.65 6.75
CA HIS A 8 17.19 5.56 6.71
C HIS A 8 16.90 4.40 5.73
N TYR A 9 16.13 4.63 4.67
CA TYR A 9 15.84 3.59 3.68
C TYR A 9 16.91 3.55 2.57
N LYS A 10 17.62 2.41 2.45
CA LYS A 10 18.72 2.24 1.47
C LYS A 10 18.24 2.15 0.02
N SER A 11 17.07 1.57 -0.21
CA SER A 11 16.46 1.38 -1.54
C SER A 11 14.93 1.29 -1.44
N LEU A 12 14.19 1.76 -2.46
CA LEU A 12 12.74 1.62 -2.49
C LEU A 12 12.35 0.14 -2.45
N PRO A 13 11.46 -0.28 -1.52
CA PRO A 13 10.98 -1.66 -1.48
C PRO A 13 9.94 -1.89 -2.58
N ASP A 14 9.78 -3.15 -3.00
CA ASP A 14 8.72 -3.58 -3.94
C ASP A 14 7.31 -3.65 -3.31
N SER A 15 7.14 -2.99 -2.17
CA SER A 15 5.96 -3.00 -1.29
C SER A 15 5.56 -1.55 -0.96
N ILE A 16 4.38 -1.39 -0.39
CA ILE A 16 3.86 -0.08 0.01
C ILE A 16 4.59 0.45 1.25
N LEU A 17 4.82 1.76 1.26
CA LEU A 17 5.28 2.51 2.42
C LEU A 17 4.21 3.53 2.80
N TYR A 18 3.86 3.58 4.08
CA TYR A 18 2.90 4.52 4.62
C TYR A 18 3.57 5.40 5.66
N ILE A 19 3.44 6.72 5.51
CA ILE A 19 4.06 7.71 6.38
C ILE A 19 2.96 8.44 7.14
N GLU A 20 3.07 8.45 8.47
CA GLU A 20 2.13 9.11 9.37
C GLU A 20 2.87 9.56 10.63
N ASN A 21 2.73 10.84 11.01
CA ASN A 21 3.36 11.42 12.20
C ASN A 21 4.87 11.15 12.29
N ASP A 22 5.61 11.41 11.20
CA ASP A 22 7.05 11.17 11.09
C ASP A 22 7.48 9.71 11.38
N LYS A 23 6.57 8.76 11.20
CA LYS A 23 6.85 7.32 11.28
C LYS A 23 6.54 6.65 9.95
N ILE A 24 7.42 5.75 9.55
CA ILE A 24 7.20 4.87 8.40
C ILE A 24 6.64 3.53 8.87
N TYR A 25 5.61 3.10 8.16
CA TYR A 25 5.03 1.78 8.27
C TYR A 25 5.18 1.05 6.93
N ASP A 26 5.43 -0.26 7.00
CA ASP A 26 5.57 -1.14 5.84
C ASP A 26 4.56 -2.29 5.88
N ARG A 27 4.45 -3.02 4.76
CA ARG A 27 3.74 -4.29 4.62
C ARG A 27 2.31 -4.26 5.20
N SER A 28 1.94 -5.24 6.02
CA SER A 28 0.59 -5.35 6.55
C SER A 28 0.26 -4.18 7.49
N THR A 29 1.25 -3.58 8.17
CA THR A 29 1.02 -2.42 9.05
C THR A 29 0.64 -1.19 8.23
N ALA A 30 1.35 -0.95 7.13
CA ALA A 30 0.99 0.09 6.17
C ALA A 30 -0.42 -0.12 5.61
N ALA A 31 -0.72 -1.34 5.15
CA ALA A 31 -2.02 -1.67 4.56
C ALA A 31 -3.19 -1.42 5.53
N LEU A 32 -3.06 -1.86 6.79
CA LEU A 32 -4.11 -1.68 7.80
C LEU A 32 -4.30 -0.21 8.19
N LYS A 33 -3.20 0.55 8.33
CA LYS A 33 -3.27 1.98 8.61
C LYS A 33 -3.88 2.78 7.47
N ILE A 34 -3.56 2.43 6.22
CA ILE A 34 -4.23 3.01 5.04
C ILE A 34 -5.73 2.68 5.11
N GLY A 35 -6.08 1.41 5.37
CA GLY A 35 -7.46 0.96 5.51
C GLY A 35 -8.26 1.77 6.53
N ARG A 36 -7.66 2.10 7.68
CA ARG A 36 -8.26 2.95 8.73
C ARG A 36 -8.68 4.33 8.22
N ASN A 37 -7.93 4.90 7.28
CA ASN A 37 -8.18 6.25 6.75
C ASN A 37 -9.14 6.25 5.55
N LEU A 38 -9.55 5.07 5.08
CA LEU A 38 -10.56 4.94 4.03
C LEU A 38 -11.97 5.04 4.62
N SER A 39 -12.93 5.38 3.76
CA SER A 39 -14.36 5.39 4.11
C SER A 39 -14.85 3.99 4.48
N LYS A 40 -15.97 3.93 5.23
CA LYS A 40 -16.63 2.66 5.56
C LYS A 40 -17.00 1.94 4.26
N PRO A 41 -16.85 0.60 4.18
CA PRO A 41 -16.52 -0.32 5.28
C PRO A 41 -15.01 -0.55 5.48
N TRP A 42 -14.14 0.04 4.66
CA TRP A 42 -12.71 -0.27 4.65
C TRP A 42 -12.00 0.05 5.97
N ASN A 43 -12.48 1.05 6.71
CA ASN A 43 -11.97 1.36 8.05
C ASN A 43 -12.01 0.15 9.00
N TYR A 44 -13.00 -0.75 8.87
CA TYR A 44 -13.11 -1.94 9.72
C TYR A 44 -11.95 -2.92 9.56
N THR A 45 -11.23 -2.88 8.43
CA THR A 45 -10.03 -3.71 8.24
C THR A 45 -8.97 -3.43 9.30
N TYR A 46 -8.95 -2.24 9.90
CA TYR A 46 -8.03 -1.90 10.98
C TYR A 46 -8.17 -2.81 12.20
N PHE A 47 -9.30 -3.48 12.40
CA PHE A 47 -9.47 -4.47 13.48
C PHE A 47 -8.41 -5.59 13.43
N PHE A 48 -7.93 -5.95 12.23
CA PHE A 48 -6.85 -6.94 12.08
C PHE A 48 -5.49 -6.50 12.65
N ILE A 49 -5.36 -5.26 13.13
CA ILE A 49 -4.16 -4.81 13.87
C ILE A 49 -3.96 -5.59 15.17
N LEU A 50 -5.03 -6.17 15.73
CA LEU A 50 -4.98 -7.03 16.92
C LEU A 50 -4.26 -8.36 16.64
N VAL A 51 -4.20 -8.80 15.38
CA VAL A 51 -3.47 -10.00 14.99
C VAL A 51 -1.96 -9.73 15.10
N PRO A 52 -1.19 -10.61 15.76
CA PRO A 52 0.25 -10.45 15.88
C PRO A 52 0.93 -10.24 14.53
N ARG A 53 1.89 -9.32 14.49
CA ARG A 53 2.58 -8.88 13.26
C ARG A 53 3.10 -10.06 12.43
N PHE A 54 3.66 -11.09 13.07
CA PHE A 54 4.23 -12.24 12.38
C PHE A 54 3.21 -12.98 11.51
N LEU A 55 1.96 -13.15 11.98
CA LEU A 55 0.91 -13.83 11.21
C LEU A 55 0.44 -12.97 10.04
N ARG A 56 0.12 -11.70 10.31
CA ARG A 56 -0.40 -10.80 9.27
C ARG A 56 0.66 -10.46 8.21
N ASP A 57 1.94 -10.39 8.58
CA ASP A 57 3.02 -10.20 7.60
C ASP A 57 3.23 -11.45 6.72
N VAL A 58 3.06 -12.67 7.24
CA VAL A 58 3.08 -13.90 6.42
C VAL A 58 1.96 -13.88 5.37
N VAL A 59 0.73 -13.55 5.78
CA VAL A 59 -0.40 -13.42 4.85
C VAL A 59 -0.13 -12.33 3.81
N TYR A 60 0.39 -11.18 4.25
CA TYR A 60 0.75 -10.09 3.36
C TYR A 60 1.80 -10.50 2.33
N ASP A 61 2.83 -11.25 2.74
CA ASP A 61 3.90 -11.71 1.85
C ASP A 61 3.40 -12.72 0.81
N ILE A 62 2.40 -13.55 1.14
CA ILE A 62 1.76 -14.44 0.17
C ILE A 62 1.02 -13.62 -0.89
N ILE A 63 0.23 -12.64 -0.48
CA ILE A 63 -0.54 -11.79 -1.39
C ILE A 63 0.40 -10.92 -2.23
N SER A 64 1.44 -10.33 -1.64
CA SER A 64 2.36 -9.42 -2.32
C SER A 64 3.14 -10.13 -3.44
N LYS A 65 3.50 -11.41 -3.23
CA LYS A 65 4.15 -12.26 -4.24
C LYS A 65 3.20 -12.68 -5.36
N LYS A 66 1.92 -12.86 -5.07
CA LYS A 66 0.91 -13.31 -6.05
C LYS A 66 0.20 -12.17 -6.79
N ARG A 67 0.27 -10.93 -6.31
CA ARG A 67 -0.50 -9.79 -6.84
C ARG A 67 -0.39 -9.62 -8.36
N TYR A 68 0.81 -9.72 -8.93
CA TYR A 68 0.99 -9.55 -10.37
C TYR A 68 0.56 -10.78 -11.18
N SER A 69 0.56 -11.96 -10.56
CA SER A 69 0.01 -13.17 -11.18
C SER A 69 -1.53 -13.15 -11.20
N TRP A 70 -2.17 -12.52 -10.21
CA TRP A 70 -3.63 -12.45 -10.12
C TRP A 70 -4.23 -11.28 -10.90
N PHE A 71 -3.62 -10.10 -10.80
CA PHE A 71 -4.15 -8.86 -11.40
C PHE A 71 -3.45 -8.47 -12.71
N GLY A 72 -2.41 -9.21 -13.09
CA GLY A 72 -1.53 -8.84 -14.19
C GLY A 72 -0.60 -7.68 -13.81
N LYS A 73 0.34 -7.40 -14.71
CA LYS A 73 1.15 -6.18 -14.69
C LYS A 73 0.81 -5.41 -15.97
N ARG A 74 0.76 -4.08 -15.88
CA ARG A 74 0.69 -3.23 -17.07
C ARG A 74 2.11 -2.96 -17.55
N ASP A 75 2.40 -3.32 -18.79
CA ASP A 75 3.71 -3.11 -19.40
C ASP A 75 3.90 -1.67 -19.90
N SER A 76 2.80 -0.94 -20.12
CA SER A 76 2.79 0.44 -20.57
C SER A 76 1.88 1.32 -19.71
N CYS A 77 2.16 2.63 -19.72
CA CYS A 77 1.31 3.62 -19.06
C CYS A 77 -0.01 3.78 -19.83
N MET A 78 -1.12 3.83 -19.11
CA MET A 78 -2.43 4.09 -19.69
C MET A 78 -2.50 5.55 -20.17
N ILE A 79 -2.90 5.76 -21.42
CA ILE A 79 -3.28 7.09 -21.92
C ILE A 79 -4.76 7.28 -21.56
N PRO A 80 -5.11 8.29 -20.75
CA PRO A 80 -6.50 8.49 -20.31
C PRO A 80 -7.39 8.89 -21.49
N SER A 81 -8.57 8.29 -21.56
CA SER A 81 -9.66 8.68 -22.46
C SER A 81 -10.28 10.01 -22.03
N LYS A 82 -11.05 10.65 -22.91
CA LYS A 82 -11.73 11.93 -22.61
C LYS A 82 -12.63 11.82 -21.38
N ASP A 83 -13.41 10.74 -21.30
CA ASP A 83 -14.26 10.41 -20.15
C ASP A 83 -13.50 10.28 -18.82
N ILE A 84 -12.23 9.86 -18.83
CA ILE A 84 -11.38 9.85 -17.64
C ILE A 84 -10.86 11.24 -17.32
N LEU A 85 -10.48 12.02 -18.33
CA LEU A 85 -10.00 13.40 -18.18
C LEU A 85 -11.09 14.29 -17.57
N ASP A 86 -12.34 14.13 -17.99
CA ASP A 86 -13.48 14.91 -17.49
C ASP A 86 -13.78 14.69 -15.99
N ARG A 87 -13.20 13.65 -15.36
CA ARG A 87 -13.31 13.39 -13.92
C ARG A 87 -12.25 14.14 -13.10
N PHE A 88 -11.21 14.68 -13.73
CA PHE A 88 -10.23 15.53 -13.08
C PHE A 88 -10.69 16.98 -13.25
N ILE A 89 -11.08 17.60 -12.12
CA ILE A 89 -11.62 18.97 -12.03
C ILE A 89 -10.55 20.00 -12.37
#